data_AF-A0A3N0VT38-F1
#
_entry.id   AF-A0A3N0VT38-F1
#
_cell.length_a   1.000
_cell.length_b   1.000
_cell.length_c   1.000
_cell.angle_alpha   90.00
_cell.angle_beta   90.00
_cell.angle_gamma   90.00
#
_symmetry.space_group_name_H-M   'P 1'
#
loop_
_entity.id
_entity.type
_entity.pdbx_description
1 polymer ?
#
loop_
_entity_poly.entity_id
_entity_poly.type
_entity_poly.pdbx_seq_one_letter_code
_entity_poly.pdbx_strand_id
1 'polypeptide(L)'
;MNLNFCQKCDKVTIKGITGNVKQGAVVETENNEIYYVEGLHDWGKNIGRKVLISGCLKKIKHVDKKENDNQIIQTVDNGIWVEKLIQHPKWKFMDK
;
A
#
# COMPACT_ATOMS: atom_id res chain seq x y z
N MET A 1 21.42 3.52 -28.32
CA MET A 1 20.01 3.06 -28.34
C MET A 1 19.39 3.38 -27.00
N ASN A 2 18.55 4.43 -26.91
CA ASN A 2 17.82 4.75 -25.68
C ASN A 2 16.57 3.87 -25.64
N LEU A 3 16.65 2.75 -24.91
CA LEU A 3 15.49 1.96 -24.57
C LEU A 3 14.70 2.72 -23.50
N ASN A 4 13.81 3.60 -23.95
CA ASN A 4 12.73 4.10 -23.12
C ASN A 4 11.79 2.93 -22.82
N PHE A 5 12.14 2.12 -21.81
CA PHE A 5 11.19 1.27 -21.11
C PHE A 5 10.17 2.21 -20.46
N CYS A 6 9.12 2.57 -21.21
CA CYS A 6 7.88 3.01 -20.60
C CYS A 6 7.37 1.82 -19.79
N GLN A 7 7.83 1.69 -18.54
CA GLN A 7 7.25 0.78 -17.56
C GLN A 7 5.76 1.08 -17.56
N LYS A 8 4.96 0.12 -18.04
CA LYS A 8 3.50 0.23 -18.10
C LYS A 8 3.03 0.34 -16.64
N CYS A 9 2.72 1.57 -16.22
CA CYS A 9 2.22 1.84 -14.88
C CYS A 9 0.74 1.48 -14.85
N ASP A 10 0.39 0.54 -13.98
CA ASP A 10 -1.00 0.20 -13.67
C ASP A 10 -1.57 1.30 -12.77
N LYS A 11 -2.12 2.35 -13.40
CA LYS A 11 -2.75 3.45 -12.68
C LYS A 11 -3.98 2.96 -11.94
N VAL A 12 -4.05 3.24 -10.64
CA VAL A 12 -5.18 2.92 -9.79
C VAL A 12 -5.64 4.16 -9.03
N THR A 13 -6.91 4.14 -8.65
CA THR A 13 -7.48 5.05 -7.66
C THR A 13 -8.17 4.20 -6.62
N ILE A 14 -7.78 4.36 -5.36
CA ILE A 14 -8.34 3.62 -4.23
C ILE A 14 -8.97 4.61 -3.25
N LYS A 15 -10.07 4.17 -2.66
CA LYS A 15 -10.76 4.87 -1.58
C LYS A 15 -10.62 4.01 -0.33
N GLY A 16 -10.23 4.63 0.77
CA GLY A 16 -10.06 3.91 2.02
C GLY A 16 -9.88 4.82 3.21
N ILE A 17 -9.50 4.22 4.32
CA ILE A 17 -9.22 4.88 5.59
C ILE A 17 -7.70 4.86 5.79
N THR A 18 -7.14 6.00 6.19
CA THR A 18 -5.72 6.12 6.52
C THR A 18 -5.39 5.35 7.79
N GLY A 19 -4.30 4.59 7.75
CA GLY A 19 -3.75 3.86 8.91
C GLY A 19 -2.23 3.85 8.87
N ASN A 20 -1.60 3.51 9.99
CA ASN A 20 -0.16 3.31 10.05
C ASN A 20 0.13 1.88 10.53
N VAL A 21 1.12 1.24 9.93
CA VAL A 21 1.67 -0.05 10.38
C VAL A 21 3.16 0.12 10.66
N LYS A 22 3.80 -0.90 11.25
CA LYS A 22 5.25 -0.87 11.56
C LYS A 22 6.12 -0.44 10.38
N GLN A 23 5.72 -0.78 9.15
CA GLN A 23 6.48 -0.52 7.93
C GLN A 23 6.12 0.80 7.22
N GLY A 24 5.12 1.57 7.70
CA GLY A 24 4.81 2.91 7.19
C GLY A 24 3.32 3.24 7.11
N ALA A 25 3.01 4.27 6.31
CA ALA A 25 1.64 4.74 6.10
C ALA A 25 0.90 3.85 5.10
N VAL A 26 -0.33 3.48 5.45
CA VAL A 26 -1.21 2.62 4.65
C VAL A 26 -2.59 3.22 4.45
N VAL A 27 -3.29 2.72 3.45
CA VAL A 27 -4.72 2.94 3.23
C VAL A 27 -5.43 1.60 3.26
N GLU A 28 -6.37 1.45 4.18
CA GLU A 28 -7.23 0.28 4.30
C GLU A 28 -8.53 0.52 3.55
N THR A 29 -8.86 -0.35 2.61
CA THR A 29 -10.09 -0.28 1.82
C THR A 29 -11.25 -0.97 2.53
N GLU A 30 -12.48 -0.74 2.08
CA GLU A 30 -13.69 -1.39 2.62
C GLU A 30 -13.66 -2.93 2.48
N ASN A 31 -12.82 -3.46 1.58
CA ASN A 31 -12.62 -4.90 1.39
C ASN A 31 -11.49 -5.48 2.29
N ASN A 32 -11.07 -4.74 3.32
CA ASN A 32 -9.94 -5.07 4.20
C ASN A 32 -8.59 -5.25 3.46
N GLU A 33 -8.47 -4.72 2.25
CA GLU A 33 -7.19 -4.70 1.54
C GLU A 33 -6.35 -3.50 1.98
N ILE A 34 -5.08 -3.75 2.25
CA ILE A 34 -4.10 -2.75 2.70
C ILE A 34 -3.22 -2.32 1.52
N TYR A 35 -3.05 -1.02 1.36
CA TYR A 35 -2.18 -0.40 0.36
C TYR A 35 -1.17 0.52 1.01
N TYR A 36 0.12 0.26 0.81
CA TYR A 36 1.21 1.10 1.25
C TYR A 36 1.34 2.35 0.38
N VAL A 37 1.77 3.46 0.97
CA VAL A 37 1.96 4.73 0.27
C VAL A 37 3.45 5.03 0.13
N GLU A 38 3.96 5.05 -1.09
CA GLU A 38 5.37 5.31 -1.36
C GLU A 38 5.78 6.71 -0.86
N GLY A 39 6.90 6.76 -0.14
CA GLY A 39 7.46 8.02 0.36
C GLY A 39 6.70 8.63 1.54
N LEU A 40 5.67 7.96 2.08
CA LEU A 40 4.93 8.42 3.25
C LEU A 40 5.16 7.48 4.43
N HIS A 41 5.81 7.98 5.47
CA HIS A 41 6.12 7.17 6.66
C HIS A 41 4.93 7.10 7.63
N ASP A 42 4.18 8.19 7.80
CA ASP A 42 3.13 8.30 8.82
C ASP A 42 2.05 9.33 8.40
N TRP A 43 0.77 9.04 8.64
CA TRP A 43 -0.35 9.98 8.38
C TRP A 43 -0.56 11.08 9.45
N GLY A 44 0.09 10.94 10.61
CA GLY A 44 -0.01 11.81 11.78
C GLY A 44 -1.44 11.95 12.29
N LYS A 45 -1.88 13.19 12.50
CA LYS A 45 -3.26 13.51 12.92
C LYS A 45 -4.34 13.10 11.91
N ASN A 46 -3.97 12.66 10.71
CA ASN A 46 -4.92 12.27 9.69
C ASN A 46 -5.25 10.78 9.70
N ILE A 47 -4.73 9.98 10.63
CA ILE A 47 -5.13 8.57 10.82
C ILE A 47 -6.65 8.48 11.03
N GLY A 48 -7.28 7.44 10.47
CA GLY A 48 -8.72 7.20 10.58
C GLY A 48 -9.58 8.08 9.65
N ARG A 49 -8.96 8.91 8.81
CA ARG A 49 -9.68 9.75 7.85
C ARG A 49 -9.91 9.00 6.54
N LYS A 50 -11.06 9.26 5.93
CA LYS A 50 -11.34 8.80 4.57
C LYS A 50 -10.47 9.58 3.57
N VAL A 51 -9.82 8.84 2.68
CA VAL A 51 -8.90 9.38 1.67
C VAL A 51 -9.19 8.74 0.33
N LEU A 52 -9.09 9.55 -0.73
CA LEU A 52 -8.99 9.09 -2.10
C LEU A 52 -7.54 9.25 -2.53
N ILE A 53 -6.88 8.16 -2.90
CA ILE A 53 -5.48 8.16 -3.34
C ILE A 53 -5.36 7.51 -4.71
N SER A 54 -4.55 8.10 -5.57
CA SER A 54 -4.29 7.65 -6.93
C SER A 54 -2.78 7.54 -7.16
N GLY A 55 -2.37 6.64 -8.04
CA GLY A 55 -0.96 6.43 -8.35
C GLY A 55 -0.75 5.18 -9.19
N CYS A 56 0.49 4.74 -9.29
CA CYS A 56 0.85 3.50 -9.97
C CYS A 56 0.86 2.35 -8.95
N LEU A 57 0.07 1.31 -9.18
CA LEU A 57 0.09 0.12 -8.34
C LEU A 57 1.30 -0.73 -8.67
N LYS A 58 2.13 -0.99 -7.68
CA LYS A 58 3.21 -1.98 -7.72
C LYS A 58 2.90 -3.09 -6.73
N LYS A 59 2.94 -4.33 -7.20
CA LYS A 59 2.79 -5.53 -6.35
C LYS A 59 4.17 -6.12 -6.09
N ILE A 60 4.59 -6.18 -4.84
CA ILE A 60 5.88 -6.75 -4.44
C ILE A 60 5.58 -8.09 -3.77
N LYS A 61 6.14 -9.17 -4.32
CA LYS A 61 6.02 -10.50 -3.72
C LYS A 61 7.14 -10.67 -2.71
N HIS A 62 6.77 -10.85 -1.45
CA HIS A 62 7.68 -11.22 -0.39
C HIS A 62 7.53 -12.71 -0.14
N VAL A 63 8.66 -13.38 0.01
CA VAL A 63 8.72 -14.79 0.36
C VAL A 63 9.27 -14.85 1.76
N ASP A 64 8.40 -15.07 2.74
CA ASP A 64 8.81 -15.34 4.11
C ASP A 64 9.52 -16.70 4.11
N LYS A 65 10.85 -16.65 4.15
CA LYS A 65 11.62 -17.78 4.66
C LYS A 65 11.30 -17.86 6.14
N LYS A 66 10.45 -18.82 6.53
CA LYS A 66 10.10 -19.08 7.93
C LYS A 66 11.34 -18.98 8.82
N GLU A 67 11.35 -18.01 9.72
CA GLU A 67 11.85 -18.13 11.08
C GLU A 67 11.17 -17.05 11.92
N ASN A 68 10.41 -17.51 12.93
CA ASN A 68 9.64 -16.79 13.94
C ASN A 68 9.92 -15.28 14.10
N ASP A 69 8.87 -14.44 13.99
CA ASP A 69 8.38 -13.64 15.14
C ASP A 69 7.23 -12.71 14.73
N ASN A 70 6.03 -13.02 15.25
CA ASN A 70 4.93 -12.10 15.59
C ASN A 70 4.73 -10.81 14.74
N GLN A 71 4.26 -10.93 13.49
CA GLN A 71 3.72 -9.77 12.77
C GLN A 71 2.43 -10.11 12.02
N ILE A 72 1.35 -9.41 12.41
CA ILE A 72 -0.01 -9.40 11.85
C ILE A 72 -0.06 -9.97 10.42
N ILE A 73 -0.37 -11.27 10.34
CA ILE A 73 -0.38 -12.05 9.10
C ILE A 73 -1.80 -12.01 8.53
N GLN A 74 -2.04 -11.25 7.45
CA GLN A 74 -3.15 -11.58 6.57
C GLN A 74 -2.80 -12.91 5.88
N THR A 75 -3.54 -13.94 6.25
CA THR A 75 -3.44 -15.38 5.93
C THR A 75 -2.56 -15.72 4.72
N VAL A 76 -1.41 -16.38 4.98
CA VAL A 76 -0.48 -16.86 3.95
C VAL A 76 -0.80 -18.30 3.55
N ASP A 77 -1.16 -18.50 2.29
CA ASP A 77 -0.87 -19.76 1.59
C ASP A 77 0.65 -19.79 1.30
N ASN A 78 1.37 -20.77 1.86
CA ASN A 78 2.79 -21.04 1.59
C ASN A 78 3.82 -19.93 1.87
N GLY A 79 3.56 -18.99 2.78
CA GLY A 79 4.57 -18.00 3.21
C GLY A 79 4.92 -16.95 2.16
N ILE A 80 4.10 -16.80 1.11
CA ILE A 80 4.24 -15.72 0.13
C ILE A 80 3.18 -14.67 0.41
N TRP A 81 3.60 -13.45 0.77
CA TRP A 81 2.68 -12.32 0.89
C TRP A 81 2.94 -11.28 -0.19
N VAL A 82 1.88 -10.59 -0.63
CA VAL A 82 1.96 -9.59 -1.69
C VAL A 82 1.72 -8.21 -1.10
N GLU A 83 2.75 -7.39 -1.06
CA GLU A 83 2.64 -5.97 -0.75
C GLU A 83 2.04 -5.22 -1.92
N LYS A 84 1.03 -4.39 -1.67
CA LYS A 84 0.46 -3.46 -2.64
C LYS A 84 0.97 -2.06 -2.33
N LEU A 85 1.89 -1.54 -3.13
CA LEU A 85 2.49 -0.22 -2.98
C LEU A 85 1.93 0.74 -4.03
N ILE A 86 1.44 1.90 -3.60
CA ILE A 86 1.04 3.01 -4.49
C ILE A 86 2.24 3.92 -4.71
N GLN A 87 2.80 3.88 -5.92
CA GLN A 87 3.91 4.72 -6.34
C GLN A 87 3.43 6.03 -6.95
N HIS A 88 4.27 7.07 -6.84
CA HIS A 88 3.93 8.45 -7.21
C HIS A 88 2.53 8.89 -6.73
N PRO A 89 2.23 8.70 -5.44
CA PRO A 89 0.89 8.86 -4.91
C PRO A 89 0.42 10.32 -4.97
N LYS A 90 -0.85 10.51 -5.29
CA LYS A 90 -1.59 11.76 -5.14
C LYS A 90 -2.87 11.48 -4.38
N TRP A 91 -3.10 12.19 -3.28
CA TRP A 91 -4.27 11.98 -2.43
C TRP A 91 -5.02 13.26 -2.09
N LYS A 92 -6.30 13.08 -1.78
CA LYS A 92 -7.18 14.10 -1.22
C LYS A 92 -8.02 13.47 -0.11
N PHE A 93 -8.10 14.14 1.03
CA PHE A 93 -9.03 13.73 2.07
C PHE A 93 -10.46 13.97 1.59
N MET A 94 -11.32 12.99 1.84
CA MET A 94 -12.74 13.16 1.64
C MET A 94 -13.28 13.91 2.86
N ASP A 95 -14.04 14.96 2.64
CA ASP A 95 -14.71 15.68 3.71
C ASP A 95 -15.66 14.73 4.48
N LYS A 96 -15.91 15.06 5.75
CA LYS A 96 -16.70 14.22 6.67
C LYS A 96 -18.15 14.09 6.21
#